data_AF-A0A6L8MP95-F1
#
_entry.id   AF-A0A6L8MP95-F1
#
_cell.length_a   1.000
_cell.length_b   1.000
_cell.length_c   1.000
_cell.angle_alpha   90.00
_cell.angle_beta   90.00
_cell.angle_gamma   90.00
#
_symmetry.space_group_name_H-M   'P 1'
#
loop_
_entity.id
_entity.type
_entity.pdbx_description
1 polymer ?
#
loop_
_entity_poly.entity_id
_entity_poly.type
_entity_poly.pdbx_seq_one_letter_code
_entity_poly.pdbx_strand_id
1 'polypeptide(L)'
;MSATGAVHHRPPVPTWLVTGARAGLREAAIAAHLPRDGASVIILEGLSDGGSALCFDPADGPYPYENIPQVLRIAPGCLHCSGNLILRVTLNRVLRRPPARLYLSLASAEHLEQLRSWLSEAPYGDLLELQDLIAA
;
A
#
# COMPACT_ATOMS: atom_id res chain seq x y z
N MET A 1 31.72 -5.30 -28.80
CA MET A 1 30.32 -5.57 -29.15
C MET A 1 29.85 -6.80 -28.38
N SER A 2 29.20 -6.61 -27.23
CA SER A 2 28.46 -7.65 -26.49
C SER A 2 27.43 -6.90 -25.62
N ALA A 3 26.17 -6.89 -26.07
CA ALA A 3 25.08 -7.76 -25.62
C ALA A 3 24.38 -7.22 -24.36
N THR A 4 23.39 -6.37 -24.63
CA THR A 4 22.05 -6.34 -24.03
C THR A 4 21.97 -6.46 -22.51
N GLY A 5 21.87 -5.31 -21.84
CA GLY A 5 21.33 -5.25 -20.48
C GLY A 5 19.90 -5.79 -20.50
N ALA A 6 19.71 -7.02 -20.04
CA ALA A 6 18.39 -7.58 -19.82
C ALA A 6 17.69 -6.68 -18.80
N VAL A 7 16.66 -5.97 -19.25
CA VAL A 7 15.75 -5.28 -18.34
C VAL A 7 15.10 -6.39 -17.52
N HIS A 8 15.52 -6.56 -16.27
CA HIS A 8 14.85 -7.46 -15.35
C HIS A 8 13.44 -6.91 -15.14
N HIS A 9 12.47 -7.42 -15.89
CA HIS A 9 11.08 -7.10 -15.66
C HIS A 9 10.68 -7.77 -14.35
N ARG A 10 10.74 -6.99 -13.27
CA ARG A 10 10.21 -7.43 -11.99
C ARG A 10 8.69 -7.58 -12.13
N PRO A 11 8.06 -8.63 -11.55
CA PRO A 11 6.61 -8.71 -11.55
C PRO A 11 6.00 -7.47 -10.87
N PRO A 12 4.83 -7.02 -11.35
CA PRO A 12 4.09 -5.94 -10.70
C PRO A 12 3.74 -6.33 -9.27
N VAL A 13 3.61 -5.35 -8.38
CA VAL A 13 3.29 -5.55 -6.96
C VAL A 13 1.78 -5.67 -6.80
N PRO A 14 1.25 -6.80 -6.30
CA PRO A 14 -0.15 -6.91 -5.93
C PRO A 14 -0.55 -5.81 -4.95
N THR A 15 -1.55 -5.02 -5.34
CA THR A 15 -1.95 -3.80 -4.65
C THR A 15 -3.45 -3.79 -4.38
N TRP A 16 -3.82 -3.72 -3.10
CA TRP A 16 -5.22 -3.60 -2.67
C TRP A 16 -5.55 -2.16 -2.29
N LEU A 17 -6.67 -1.66 -2.79
CA LEU A 17 -7.28 -0.44 -2.28
C LEU A 17 -8.19 -0.84 -1.11
N VAL A 18 -8.20 -0.03 -0.05
CA VAL A 18 -9.00 -0.29 1.15
C VAL A 18 -9.80 0.95 1.49
N THR A 19 -11.12 0.78 1.63
CA THR A 19 -12.04 1.85 2.04
C THR A 19 -12.81 1.42 3.29
N GLY A 20 -13.34 2.40 4.01
CA GLY A 20 -14.13 2.15 5.22
C GLY A 20 -14.29 3.41 6.04
N ALA A 21 -15.40 3.50 6.77
CA ALA A 21 -15.83 4.73 7.44
C ALA A 21 -14.88 5.21 8.55
N ARG A 22 -14.10 4.31 9.16
CA ARG A 22 -13.17 4.63 10.25
C ARG A 22 -11.79 4.02 10.00
N ALA A 23 -10.75 4.69 10.50
CA ALA A 23 -9.37 4.22 10.40
C ALA A 23 -9.20 2.79 10.95
N GLY A 24 -9.67 2.51 12.17
CA GLY A 24 -9.52 1.19 12.78
C GLY A 24 -10.25 0.07 12.04
N LEU A 25 -11.36 0.35 11.33
CA LEU A 25 -12.03 -0.65 10.51
C LEU A 25 -11.16 -1.05 9.31
N ARG A 26 -10.61 -0.05 8.61
CA ARG A 26 -9.69 -0.30 7.48
C ARG A 26 -8.43 -1.03 7.94
N GLU A 27 -7.87 -0.64 9.07
CA GLU A 27 -6.68 -1.27 9.64
C GLU A 27 -6.95 -2.72 10.06
N ALA A 28 -8.11 -3.01 10.69
CA ALA A 28 -8.52 -4.36 11.04
C ALA A 28 -8.76 -5.23 9.80
N ALA A 29 -9.40 -4.67 8.76
CA ALA A 29 -9.60 -5.37 7.50
C ALA A 29 -8.27 -5.71 6.84
N ILE A 30 -7.31 -4.78 6.81
CA ILE A 30 -5.95 -5.06 6.31
C ILE A 30 -5.29 -6.15 7.15
N ALA A 31 -5.33 -6.04 8.48
CA ALA A 31 -4.70 -7.01 9.38
C ALA A 31 -5.22 -8.44 9.14
N ALA A 32 -6.52 -8.60 8.86
CA ALA A 32 -7.12 -9.89 8.53
C ALA A 32 -6.66 -10.47 7.17
N HIS A 33 -6.16 -9.64 6.26
CA HIS A 33 -5.69 -10.02 4.93
C HIS A 33 -4.16 -10.13 4.81
N LEU A 34 -3.42 -9.79 5.86
CA LEU A 34 -1.95 -9.82 5.81
C LEU A 34 -1.45 -11.28 5.81
N PRO A 35 -0.59 -11.66 4.85
CA PRO A 35 0.06 -12.96 4.87
C PRO A 35 1.15 -12.99 5.95
N ARG A 36 1.45 -14.17 6.48
CA ARG A 36 2.57 -14.35 7.43
C ARG A 36 3.94 -14.30 6.74
N ASP A 37 3.96 -14.53 5.44
CA ASP A 37 5.15 -14.59 4.60
C ASP A 37 5.22 -13.42 3.61
N GLY A 38 6.45 -12.98 3.35
CA GLY A 38 6.74 -11.90 2.42
C GLY A 38 6.51 -10.50 3.00
N ALA A 39 7.37 -9.56 2.59
CA ALA A 39 7.29 -8.19 3.06
C ALA A 39 6.01 -7.50 2.54
N SER A 40 5.20 -6.96 3.47
CA SER A 40 4.01 -6.17 3.15
C SER A 40 4.22 -4.71 3.51
N VAL A 41 3.74 -3.80 2.66
CA VAL A 41 3.72 -2.37 2.96
C VAL A 41 2.27 -1.89 2.99
N ILE A 42 1.93 -1.12 4.01
CA ILE A 42 0.61 -0.54 4.21
C ILE A 42 0.76 0.98 4.22
N ILE A 43 0.07 1.67 3.31
CA ILE A 43 -0.02 3.13 3.28
C ILE A 43 -1.42 3.53 3.74
N LEU A 44 -1.51 4.25 4.86
CA LEU A 44 -2.76 4.67 5.47
C LEU A 44 -2.96 6.17 5.33
N GLU A 45 -4.06 6.57 4.71
CA GLU A 45 -4.54 7.95 4.78
C GLU A 45 -5.26 8.22 6.12
N GLY A 46 -4.81 9.27 6.80
CA GLY A 46 -5.38 9.76 8.05
C GLY A 46 -4.71 9.23 9.31
N LEU A 47 -5.21 9.73 10.44
CA LEU A 47 -4.73 9.38 11.77
C LEU A 47 -5.39 8.09 12.27
N SER A 48 -4.69 7.39 13.16
CA SER A 48 -5.24 6.24 13.89
C SER A 48 -6.28 6.71 14.91
N ASP A 49 -7.22 5.83 15.22
CA ASP A 49 -8.27 5.98 16.22
C ASP A 49 -7.87 5.50 17.63
N GLY A 50 -6.57 5.32 17.89
CA GLY A 50 -6.05 5.06 19.25
C GLY A 50 -5.93 3.58 19.63
N GLY A 51 -6.03 2.66 18.67
CA GLY A 51 -5.90 1.22 18.87
C GLY A 51 -5.65 0.48 17.55
N SER A 52 -4.49 0.74 16.94
CA SER A 52 -4.16 0.20 15.61
C SER A 52 -4.02 -1.33 15.61
N ALA A 53 -4.82 -2.01 14.78
CA ALA A 53 -4.66 -3.44 14.49
C ALA A 53 -3.37 -3.76 13.71
N LEU A 54 -2.65 -2.72 13.26
CA LEU A 54 -1.38 -2.80 12.54
C LEU A 54 -0.19 -2.39 13.44
N CYS A 55 -0.35 -2.48 14.76
CA CYS A 55 0.74 -2.39 15.70
C CYS A 55 1.39 -3.77 15.85
N PHE A 56 2.56 -3.97 15.25
CA PHE A 56 3.28 -5.24 15.28
C PHE A 56 4.42 -5.17 16.30
N ASP A 57 4.38 -6.05 17.30
CA ASP A 57 5.49 -6.24 18.22
C ASP A 57 6.55 -7.16 17.58
N PRO A 58 7.81 -6.72 17.41
CA PRO A 58 8.86 -7.58 16.85
C PRO A 58 9.23 -8.78 17.73
N ALA A 59 8.98 -8.73 19.04
CA ALA A 59 9.34 -9.77 19.99
C ALA A 59 8.22 -10.81 20.15
N ASP A 60 6.97 -10.36 20.26
CA ASP A 60 5.81 -11.21 20.58
C ASP A 60 4.73 -11.24 19.48
N GLY A 61 4.97 -10.56 18.36
CA GLY A 61 4.02 -10.45 17.26
C GLY A 61 3.96 -11.68 16.34
N PRO A 62 2.92 -11.78 15.50
CA PRO A 62 2.71 -12.94 14.64
C PRO A 62 3.62 -13.00 13.40
N TYR A 63 4.48 -11.98 13.21
CA TYR A 63 5.38 -11.84 12.07
C TYR A 63 6.84 -11.94 12.51
N PRO A 64 7.69 -12.67 11.77
CA PRO A 64 9.11 -12.71 12.07
C PRO A 64 9.75 -11.35 11.78
N TYR A 65 10.85 -11.04 12.47
CA TYR A 65 11.51 -9.73 12.43
C TYR A 65 11.81 -9.25 11.00
N GLU A 66 12.27 -10.15 10.13
CA GLU A 66 12.62 -9.85 8.74
C GLU A 66 11.43 -9.52 7.84
N ASN A 67 10.20 -9.90 8.22
CA ASN A 67 8.98 -9.71 7.42
C ASN A 67 7.91 -8.89 8.16
N ILE A 68 8.29 -8.11 9.17
CA ILE A 68 7.34 -7.23 9.86
C ILE A 68 6.73 -6.27 8.83
N PRO A 69 5.39 -6.22 8.71
CA PRO A 69 4.74 -5.33 7.78
C PRO A 69 5.06 -3.86 8.08
N GLN A 70 5.44 -3.11 7.04
CA GLN A 70 5.77 -1.69 7.18
C GLN A 70 4.49 -0.84 7.09
N VAL A 71 4.21 -0.04 8.11
CA VAL A 71 3.08 0.90 8.12
C VAL A 71 3.57 2.32 7.88
N LEU A 72 3.07 2.96 6.82
CA LEU A 72 3.32 4.34 6.45
C LEU A 72 2.02 5.15 6.59
N ARG A 73 2.06 6.27 7.30
CA ARG A 73 0.89 7.14 7.44
C ARG A 73 1.08 8.43 6.64
N ILE A 74 0.03 8.82 5.95
CA ILE A 74 -0.07 10.04 5.16
C ILE A 74 -1.24 10.87 5.71
N ALA A 75 -1.12 12.20 5.73
CA ALA A 75 -2.17 13.05 6.27
C ALA A 75 -3.48 12.97 5.44
N PRO A 76 -4.66 13.24 6.04
CA PRO A 76 -5.92 13.28 5.31
C PRO A 76 -5.88 14.22 4.11
N GLY A 77 -6.47 13.80 2.98
CA GLY A 77 -6.53 14.59 1.75
C GLY A 77 -5.24 14.60 0.93
N CYS A 78 -4.11 14.09 1.46
CA CYS A 78 -2.85 14.05 0.73
C CYS A 78 -2.80 13.01 -0.41
N LEU A 79 -3.73 12.05 -0.43
CA LEU A 79 -3.89 11.17 -1.59
C LEU A 79 -4.55 11.89 -2.78
N HIS A 80 -5.14 13.06 -2.55
CA HIS A 80 -5.93 13.84 -3.51
C HIS A 80 -5.39 15.26 -3.71
N CYS A 81 -4.33 15.64 -3.01
CA CYS A 81 -3.69 16.95 -3.14
C CYS A 81 -2.93 17.06 -4.48
N SER A 82 -2.60 18.27 -4.92
CA SER A 82 -1.95 18.61 -6.20
C SER A 82 -1.17 17.46 -6.87
N GLY A 83 -1.83 16.76 -7.80
CA GLY A 83 -1.24 15.69 -8.60
C GLY A 83 -0.78 14.45 -7.83
N ASN A 84 -1.41 14.15 -6.68
CA ASN A 84 -1.12 13.03 -5.79
C ASN A 84 0.36 12.99 -5.34
N LEU A 85 1.01 14.15 -5.17
CA LEU A 85 2.47 14.25 -5.00
C LEU A 85 2.99 13.38 -3.85
N ILE A 86 2.34 13.43 -2.68
CA ILE A 86 2.77 12.64 -1.52
C ILE A 86 2.64 11.15 -1.80
N LEU A 87 1.53 10.71 -2.41
CA LEU A 87 1.35 9.32 -2.80
C LEU A 87 2.40 8.90 -3.83
N ARG A 88 2.66 9.71 -4.86
CA ARG A 88 3.69 9.46 -5.89
C ARG A 88 5.07 9.27 -5.29
N VAL A 89 5.49 10.19 -4.43
CA VAL A 89 6.80 10.11 -3.77
C VAL A 89 6.87 8.87 -2.88
N THR A 90 5.79 8.55 -2.16
CA THR A 90 5.72 7.37 -1.29
C THR A 90 5.80 6.08 -2.10
N LEU A 91 4.99 5.93 -3.15
CA LEU A 91 5.03 4.79 -4.07
C LEU A 91 6.40 4.64 -4.71
N ASN A 92 6.99 5.72 -5.23
CA ASN A 92 8.31 5.66 -5.85
C ASN A 92 9.42 5.26 -4.86
N ARG A 93 9.27 5.57 -3.56
CA ARG A 93 10.20 5.11 -2.52
C ARG A 93 9.99 3.63 -2.21
N VAL A 94 8.74 3.22 -2.02
CA VAL A 94 8.36 1.83 -1.77
C VAL A 94 8.80 0.94 -2.93
N LEU A 95 8.55 1.34 -4.17
CA LEU A 95 8.85 0.56 -5.38
C LEU A 95 10.35 0.48 -5.72
N ARG A 96 11.24 1.22 -5.03
CA ARG A 96 12.71 1.02 -5.12
C ARG A 96 13.16 -0.24 -4.39
N ARG A 97 12.47 -0.62 -3.31
CA ARG A 97 12.63 -1.89 -2.60
C ARG A 97 11.27 -2.55 -2.50
N PRO A 98 10.77 -2.97 -3.65
CA PRO A 98 9.36 -3.22 -3.79
C PRO A 98 8.92 -4.44 -2.94
N PRO A 99 7.79 -4.31 -2.22
CA PRO A 99 7.30 -5.36 -1.33
C PRO A 99 6.70 -6.52 -2.13
N ALA A 100 6.35 -7.58 -1.41
CA ALA A 100 5.53 -8.66 -1.94
C ALA A 100 4.07 -8.20 -2.12
N ARG A 101 3.59 -7.29 -1.26
CA ARG A 101 2.20 -6.79 -1.27
C ARG A 101 2.13 -5.32 -0.82
N LEU A 102 1.17 -4.60 -1.38
CA LEU A 102 0.88 -3.21 -1.03
C LEU A 102 -0.59 -3.04 -0.69
N TYR A 103 -0.88 -2.36 0.42
CA TYR A 103 -2.24 -1.97 0.80
C TYR A 103 -2.32 -0.44 0.86
N LEU A 104 -3.26 0.16 0.14
CA LEU A 104 -3.51 1.60 0.11
C LEU A 104 -4.88 1.87 0.75
N SER A 105 -4.88 2.37 1.98
CA SER A 105 -6.11 2.72 2.70
C SER A 105 -6.48 4.18 2.45
N LEU A 106 -7.67 4.40 1.89
CA LEU A 106 -8.25 5.72 1.66
C LEU A 106 -9.21 6.08 2.80
N ALA A 107 -9.15 7.33 3.25
CA ALA A 107 -10.06 7.85 4.26
C ALA A 107 -11.46 8.15 3.70
N SER A 108 -11.57 8.40 2.39
CA SER A 108 -12.82 8.63 1.67
C SER A 108 -12.87 7.79 0.39
N ALA A 109 -14.05 7.29 0.04
CA ALA A 109 -14.30 6.60 -1.22
C ALA A 109 -14.59 7.57 -2.39
N GLU A 110 -14.77 8.87 -2.11
CA GLU A 110 -15.19 9.89 -3.09
C GLU A 110 -14.32 9.94 -4.34
N HIS A 111 -13.01 9.74 -4.18
CA HIS A 111 -12.05 9.77 -5.30
C HIS A 111 -11.45 8.39 -5.62
N LEU A 112 -12.08 7.31 -5.17
CA LEU A 112 -11.57 5.95 -5.37
C LEU A 112 -11.38 5.62 -6.85
N GLU A 113 -12.39 5.91 -7.67
CA GLU A 113 -12.35 5.63 -9.11
C GLU A 113 -11.26 6.44 -9.82
N GLN A 114 -11.14 7.72 -9.45
CA GLN A 114 -10.08 8.59 -9.97
C GLN A 114 -8.69 8.06 -9.59
N LEU A 115 -8.50 7.64 -8.34
CA LEU A 115 -7.24 7.05 -7.88
C LEU A 115 -6.94 5.74 -8.64
N ARG A 116 -7.95 4.88 -8.80
CA ARG A 116 -7.80 3.61 -9.52
C ARG A 116 -7.41 3.83 -10.98
N SER A 117 -8.07 4.76 -11.67
CA SER A 117 -7.71 5.15 -13.04
C SER A 117 -6.25 5.60 -13.10
N TRP A 118 -5.86 6.51 -12.22
CA TRP A 118 -4.50 7.03 -12.15
C TRP A 118 -3.44 5.96 -11.86
N LEU A 119 -3.72 5.01 -10.95
CA LEU A 119 -2.81 3.90 -10.65
C LEU A 119 -2.70 2.90 -11.81
N SER A 120 -3.69 2.84 -12.70
CA SER A 120 -3.69 1.98 -13.89
C SER A 120 -2.92 2.59 -15.06
N GLU A 121 -2.60 3.88 -15.00
CA GLU A 121 -1.80 4.58 -16.00
C GLU A 121 -0.30 4.40 -15.77
N ALA A 122 0.49 4.58 -16.83
CA ALA A 122 1.95 4.54 -16.72
C ALA A 122 2.47 5.67 -15.79
N PRO A 123 3.49 5.40 -14.96
CA PRO A 123 4.26 4.16 -14.88
C PRO A 123 3.65 3.10 -13.94
N TYR A 124 2.59 3.42 -13.19
CA TYR A 124 2.09 2.55 -12.12
C TYR A 124 1.35 1.32 -12.64
N GLY A 125 0.68 1.42 -13.80
CA GLY A 125 0.03 0.26 -14.44
C GLY A 125 0.98 -0.88 -14.79
N ASP A 126 2.27 -0.58 -15.00
CA ASP A 126 3.31 -1.59 -15.26
C ASP A 126 3.96 -2.11 -13.97
N LEU A 127 3.83 -1.37 -12.87
CA LEU A 127 4.52 -1.63 -11.59
C LEU A 127 3.60 -2.21 -10.52
N LEU A 128 2.30 -2.00 -10.63
CA LEU A 128 1.27 -2.39 -9.67
C LEU A 128 0.24 -3.27 -10.36
N GLU A 129 -0.15 -4.34 -9.67
CA GLU A 129 -1.25 -5.19 -10.09
C GLU A 129 -2.43 -4.92 -9.16
N LEU A 130 -3.38 -4.10 -9.61
CA LEU A 130 -4.54 -3.72 -8.81
C LEU A 130 -5.46 -4.93 -8.58
N GLN A 131 -5.72 -5.21 -7.32
CA GLN A 131 -6.57 -6.30 -6.86
C GLN A 131 -7.98 -5.81 -6.51
N ASP A 132 -8.85 -6.72 -6.07
CA ASP A 132 -10.19 -6.39 -5.61
C ASP A 132 -10.18 -5.41 -4.43
N LEU A 133 -11.21 -4.55 -4.38
CA LEU A 133 -11.39 -3.58 -3.30
C LEU A 133 -11.70 -4.31 -1.99
N ILE A 134 -10.99 -3.95 -0.92
CA ILE A 134 -11.34 -4.36 0.45
C ILE A 134 -12.21 -3.27 1.06
N ALA A 135 -13.50 -3.56 1.26
CA ALA A 135 -14.44 -2.68 1.95
C ALA A 135 -14.56 -3.09 3.43
N ALA A 136 -14.39 -2.13 4.34
CA ALA A 136 -14.37 -2.31 5.79
C ALA A 136 -15.46 -1.51 6.53
#